data_AF-A0A414BL12-F1
#
_entry.id   AF-A0A414BL12-F1
#
_cell.length_a   1.000
_cell.length_b   1.000
_cell.length_c   1.000
_cell.angle_alpha   90.00
_cell.angle_beta   90.00
_cell.angle_gamma   90.00
#
_symmetry.space_group_name_H-M   'P 1'
#
loop_
_entity.id
_entity.type
_entity.pdbx_description
1 polymer ?
#
loop_
_entity_poly.entity_id
_entity_poly.type
_entity_poly.pdbx_seq_one_letter_code
_entity_poly.pdbx_strand_id
1 'polypeptide(L)'
;METPTPIENLAQVATRWQDTMLRLGKEYKQEPEVLKIGGVPIGTLGNFSASIGKAKSKKTFNVSAMVAAALSGKEVLNYTTNFPEGKNRILYIDTEQSQNHCMIVMHRIMKLAELSTNEDCDRFYFLALRKFNPKERLAIIDDAISQIEGLGFVVIDGIRDLVYDINSPSEAMCVISKLMQWTDEHQIHLHTILHQNKSDENARGHIGTEINNKAETVIQIEKDKDDSNISKVESVHTRSKDFLPFAFCINDQSLPELLPDYVPTKKSAGRPKQEPFSPYKDIHEAIHRKALELAFEGRETISGYKALEEELTTAYELAGTKFNHNKIVKIIQFLTNKRMVVQESRGIYRFMPDYHY
;
A
#
# COMPACT_ATOMS: atom_id res chain seq x y z
N MET A 1 -2.50 39.64 -0.73
CA MET A 1 -2.69 39.99 0.69
C MET A 1 -2.93 38.69 1.41
N GLU A 2 -1.90 38.20 2.10
CA GLU A 2 -1.98 37.01 2.94
C GLU A 2 -2.84 37.36 4.17
N THR A 3 -4.00 36.72 4.31
CA THR A 3 -4.63 36.59 5.63
C THR A 3 -3.93 35.41 6.33
N PRO A 4 -3.15 35.65 7.39
CA PRO A 4 -2.60 34.56 8.17
C PRO A 4 -3.77 33.84 8.84
N THR A 5 -3.81 32.51 8.71
CA THR A 5 -4.61 31.65 9.59
C THR A 5 -4.34 32.06 11.03
N PRO A 6 -5.34 32.23 11.92
CA PRO A 6 -5.08 32.66 13.28
C PRO A 6 -4.19 31.63 13.95
N ILE A 7 -2.96 32.01 14.27
CA ILE A 7 -2.16 31.25 15.23
C ILE A 7 -2.91 31.42 16.55
N GLU A 8 -3.67 30.40 16.96
CA GLU A 8 -4.25 30.38 18.30
C GLU A 8 -3.14 30.67 19.29
N ASN A 9 -3.37 31.63 20.18
CA ASN A 9 -2.36 32.03 21.15
C ASN A 9 -2.05 30.82 22.05
N LEU A 10 -0.79 30.40 22.14
CA LEU A 10 -0.37 29.26 22.96
C LEU A 10 -0.81 29.40 24.43
N ALA A 11 -0.96 30.62 24.94
CA ALA A 11 -1.50 30.88 26.27
C ALA A 11 -2.99 30.52 26.40
N GLN A 12 -3.79 30.68 25.35
CA GLN A 12 -5.19 30.26 25.30
C GLN A 12 -5.32 28.74 25.14
N VAL A 13 -4.43 28.11 24.37
CA VAL A 13 -4.35 26.64 24.29
C VAL A 13 -3.93 26.05 25.63
N ALA A 14 -2.99 26.68 26.33
CA ALA A 14 -2.50 26.22 27.62
C ALA A 14 -3.62 26.12 28.67
N THR A 15 -4.70 26.90 28.61
CA THR A 15 -5.82 26.77 29.56
C THR A 15 -6.76 25.59 29.26
N ARG A 16 -6.69 24.99 28.06
CA ARG A 16 -7.57 23.87 27.64
C ARG A 16 -7.29 22.56 28.38
N TRP A 17 -6.19 22.42 29.12
CA TRP A 17 -5.90 21.18 29.88
C TRP A 17 -7.01 20.85 30.90
N GLN A 18 -7.74 21.86 31.37
CA GLN A 18 -8.87 21.66 32.29
C GLN A 18 -10.02 20.90 31.63
N ASP A 19 -10.26 21.14 30.34
CA ASP A 19 -11.30 20.47 29.55
C ASP A 19 -10.90 19.05 29.15
N THR A 20 -9.59 18.78 29.08
CA THR A 20 -9.04 17.44 28.77
C THR A 20 -8.88 16.56 30.00
N MET A 21 -9.06 17.11 31.21
CA MET A 21 -8.86 16.39 32.47
C MET A 21 -9.93 15.30 32.65
N LEU A 22 -9.49 14.04 32.70
CA LEU A 22 -10.38 12.92 32.97
C LEU A 22 -10.87 12.92 34.43
N ARG A 23 -12.12 12.52 34.64
CA ARG A 23 -12.77 12.43 35.97
C ARG A 23 -13.30 11.03 36.16
N LEU A 24 -12.89 10.36 37.25
CA LEU A 24 -13.31 8.99 37.55
C LEU A 24 -14.83 8.82 37.69
N GLY A 25 -15.56 9.86 38.08
CA GLY A 25 -17.01 9.84 38.20
C GLY A 25 -17.78 10.13 36.90
N LYS A 26 -17.09 10.40 35.78
CA LYS A 26 -17.71 10.63 34.47
C LYS A 26 -17.75 9.31 33.71
N GLU A 27 -18.88 9.02 33.10
CA GLU A 27 -19.00 7.90 32.15
C GLU A 27 -18.39 8.32 30.80
N TYR A 28 -17.43 7.54 30.33
CA TYR A 28 -16.83 7.70 29.00
C TYR A 28 -17.42 6.62 28.11
N LYS A 29 -18.26 7.02 27.16
CA LYS A 29 -18.83 6.09 26.19
C LYS A 29 -17.72 5.64 25.24
N GLN A 30 -17.69 4.33 24.97
CA GLN A 30 -16.82 3.79 23.92
C GLN A 30 -17.17 4.44 22.59
N GLU A 31 -16.14 4.73 21.80
CA GLU A 31 -16.28 5.33 20.48
C GLU A 31 -17.18 4.43 19.59
N PRO A 32 -18.15 5.00 18.85
CA PRO A 32 -19.01 4.23 17.97
C PRO A 32 -18.20 3.48 16.90
N GLU A 33 -18.37 2.16 16.84
CA GLU A 33 -17.83 1.30 15.79
C GLU A 33 -18.63 1.49 14.50
N VAL A 34 -18.04 2.18 13.53
CA VAL A 34 -18.75 2.60 12.30
C VAL A 34 -18.36 1.80 11.06
N LEU A 35 -17.19 1.16 11.05
CA LEU A 35 -16.71 0.31 9.95
C LEU A 35 -16.29 -1.06 10.47
N LYS A 36 -16.75 -2.12 9.80
CA LYS A 36 -16.41 -3.51 10.13
C LYS A 36 -16.06 -4.32 8.89
N ILE A 37 -15.18 -5.31 9.07
CA ILE A 37 -14.90 -6.36 8.07
C ILE A 37 -15.29 -7.71 8.68
N GLY A 38 -16.25 -8.42 8.08
CA GLY A 38 -16.70 -9.72 8.59
C GLY A 38 -17.12 -9.68 10.06
N GLY A 39 -17.78 -8.60 10.48
CA GLY A 39 -18.21 -8.35 11.86
C GLY A 39 -17.12 -7.84 12.81
N VAL A 40 -15.86 -7.78 12.40
CA VAL A 40 -14.76 -7.25 13.21
C VAL A 40 -14.62 -5.74 13.02
N PRO A 41 -14.66 -4.92 14.08
CA PRO A 41 -14.45 -3.48 14.00
C PRO A 41 -13.07 -3.12 13.45
N ILE A 42 -13.04 -2.28 12.42
CA ILE A 42 -11.81 -1.74 11.83
C ILE A 42 -11.73 -0.22 11.90
N GLY A 43 -12.84 0.44 12.22
CA GLY A 43 -12.92 1.89 12.27
C GLY A 43 -13.98 2.38 13.27
N THR A 44 -13.54 3.25 14.18
CA THR A 44 -14.38 3.98 15.14
C THR A 44 -14.39 5.48 14.84
N LEU A 45 -15.45 6.20 15.23
CA LEU A 45 -15.42 7.66 15.21
C LEU A 45 -14.35 8.18 16.18
N GLY A 46 -13.65 9.27 15.83
CA GLY A 46 -12.52 9.77 16.62
C GLY A 46 -11.16 9.19 16.18
N ASN A 47 -11.17 8.15 15.36
CA ASN A 47 -9.96 7.46 14.91
C ASN A 47 -9.81 7.43 13.38
N PHE A 48 -8.61 7.05 12.92
CA PHE A 48 -8.33 6.84 11.51
C PHE A 48 -7.76 5.45 11.24
N SER A 49 -8.01 4.94 10.03
CA SER A 49 -7.46 3.70 9.51
C SER A 49 -6.74 3.94 8.17
N ALA A 50 -5.97 2.95 7.71
CA ALA A 50 -5.23 3.08 6.46
C ALA A 50 -5.26 1.81 5.60
N SER A 51 -5.28 1.99 4.28
CA SER A 51 -5.04 0.94 3.29
C SER A 51 -3.64 1.10 2.69
N ILE A 52 -2.80 0.07 2.85
CA ILE A 52 -1.47 -0.01 2.26
C ILE A 52 -1.40 -1.09 1.20
N GLY A 53 -0.46 -0.94 0.27
CA GLY A 53 -0.27 -1.91 -0.81
C GLY A 53 0.64 -1.38 -1.89
N LYS A 54 1.30 -2.29 -2.61
CA LYS A 54 2.12 -1.95 -3.78
C LYS A 54 1.32 -1.19 -4.84
N ALA A 55 2.02 -0.51 -5.75
CA ALA A 55 1.37 0.11 -6.89
C ALA A 55 0.53 -0.93 -7.67
N LYS A 56 -0.63 -0.51 -8.17
CA LYS A 56 -1.57 -1.36 -8.93
C LYS A 56 -2.15 -2.55 -8.14
N SER A 57 -2.09 -2.56 -6.80
CA SER A 57 -2.72 -3.61 -5.97
C SER A 57 -4.26 -3.53 -5.88
N LYS A 58 -4.87 -2.54 -6.54
CA LYS A 58 -6.31 -2.27 -6.55
C LYS A 58 -6.87 -1.68 -5.25
N LYS A 59 -6.06 -0.93 -4.47
CA LYS A 59 -6.49 -0.21 -3.24
C LYS A 59 -7.75 0.64 -3.44
N THR A 60 -7.78 1.46 -4.51
CA THR A 60 -8.94 2.31 -4.81
C THR A 60 -10.21 1.49 -5.06
N PHE A 61 -10.13 0.26 -5.60
CA PHE A 61 -11.29 -0.63 -5.73
C PHE A 61 -11.78 -1.12 -4.35
N ASN A 62 -10.86 -1.51 -3.48
CA ASN A 62 -11.18 -1.89 -2.10
C ASN A 62 -11.85 -0.76 -1.32
N VAL A 63 -11.29 0.46 -1.42
CA VAL A 63 -11.88 1.63 -0.76
C VAL A 63 -13.19 2.07 -1.41
N SER A 64 -13.37 1.86 -2.72
CA SER A 64 -14.68 2.05 -3.37
C SER A 64 -15.76 1.16 -2.74
N ALA A 65 -15.43 -0.10 -2.43
CA ALA A 65 -16.36 -1.01 -1.75
C ALA A 65 -16.68 -0.56 -0.31
N MET A 66 -15.68 -0.09 0.43
CA MET A 66 -15.87 0.46 1.78
C MET A 66 -16.81 1.68 1.78
N VAL A 67 -16.63 2.61 0.83
CA VAL A 67 -17.49 3.78 0.69
C VAL A 67 -18.90 3.39 0.23
N ALA A 68 -19.01 2.43 -0.70
CA ALA A 68 -20.29 1.93 -1.16
C ALA A 68 -21.10 1.25 -0.04
N ALA A 69 -20.44 0.50 0.86
CA ALA A 69 -21.08 -0.05 2.05
C ALA A 69 -21.62 1.07 2.95
N ALA A 70 -20.83 2.13 3.18
CA ALA A 70 -21.24 3.28 3.96
C ALA A 70 -22.42 4.07 3.34
N LEU A 71 -22.48 4.16 2.01
CA LEU A 71 -23.59 4.82 1.31
C LEU A 71 -24.86 3.98 1.31
N SER A 72 -24.75 2.69 1.00
CA SER A 72 -25.92 1.80 0.85
C SER A 72 -26.48 1.29 2.18
N GLY A 73 -25.66 1.25 3.24
CA GLY A 73 -25.98 0.55 4.48
C GLY A 73 -26.01 -0.98 4.33
N LYS A 74 -25.58 -1.51 3.17
CA LYS A 74 -25.49 -2.93 2.87
C LYS A 74 -24.06 -3.42 3.02
N GLU A 75 -23.90 -4.73 3.09
CA GLU A 75 -22.59 -5.36 2.98
C GLU A 75 -22.09 -5.27 1.53
N VAL A 76 -20.88 -4.73 1.34
CA VAL A 76 -20.20 -4.68 0.03
C VAL A 76 -18.82 -5.30 0.17
N LEU A 77 -18.53 -6.33 -0.63
CA LEU A 77 -17.46 -7.30 -0.34
C LEU A 77 -17.68 -7.92 1.05
N ASN A 78 -16.85 -7.57 2.03
CA ASN A 78 -17.02 -7.95 3.45
C ASN A 78 -17.16 -6.72 4.36
N TYR A 79 -17.34 -5.53 3.79
CA TYR A 79 -17.46 -4.28 4.53
C TYR A 79 -18.90 -4.04 4.96
N THR A 80 -19.10 -3.77 6.24
CA THR A 80 -20.38 -3.31 6.81
C THR A 80 -20.18 -2.05 7.62
N THR A 81 -21.21 -1.23 7.71
CA THR A 81 -21.13 0.08 8.38
C THR A 81 -22.31 0.37 9.28
N ASN A 82 -22.09 1.12 10.36
CA ASN A 82 -23.14 1.48 11.31
C ASN A 82 -22.91 2.89 11.86
N PHE A 83 -23.11 3.91 11.03
CA PHE A 83 -22.94 5.30 11.42
C PHE A 83 -24.10 5.77 12.33
N PRO A 84 -23.83 6.51 13.42
CA PRO A 84 -24.87 7.13 14.23
C PRO A 84 -25.77 8.07 13.43
N GLU A 85 -26.95 8.34 13.97
CA GLU A 85 -27.85 9.36 13.40
C GLU A 85 -27.14 10.71 13.29
N GLY A 86 -27.31 11.38 12.16
CA GLY A 86 -26.61 12.63 11.87
C GLY A 86 -25.12 12.47 11.53
N LYS A 87 -24.61 11.25 11.28
CA LYS A 87 -23.21 10.98 10.86
C LYS A 87 -23.13 10.16 9.57
N ASN A 88 -24.10 10.31 8.67
CA ASN A 88 -24.25 9.47 7.48
C ASN A 88 -23.78 10.12 6.16
N ARG A 89 -23.13 11.30 6.22
CA ARG A 89 -22.49 11.94 5.05
C ARG A 89 -21.04 11.50 4.92
N ILE A 90 -20.57 11.46 3.68
CA ILE A 90 -19.28 10.90 3.30
C ILE A 90 -18.53 11.87 2.38
N LEU A 91 -17.25 12.09 2.67
CA LEU A 91 -16.34 12.88 1.85
C LEU A 91 -15.23 11.99 1.29
N TYR A 92 -15.12 11.91 -0.03
CA TYR A 92 -14.01 11.27 -0.72
C TYR A 92 -13.09 12.32 -1.33
N ILE A 93 -11.80 12.25 -1.03
CA ILE A 93 -10.78 13.15 -1.55
C ILE A 93 -9.76 12.34 -2.34
N ASP A 94 -9.57 12.68 -3.61
CA ASP A 94 -8.53 12.12 -4.47
C ASP A 94 -7.48 13.18 -4.77
N THR A 95 -6.22 12.91 -4.44
CA THR A 95 -5.10 13.85 -4.68
C THR A 95 -4.22 13.45 -5.86
N GLU A 96 -4.40 12.26 -6.44
CA GLU A 96 -3.46 11.66 -7.40
C GLU A 96 -3.99 11.67 -8.85
N GLN A 97 -5.30 11.54 -9.04
CA GLN A 97 -5.93 11.24 -10.32
C GLN A 97 -6.46 12.47 -11.06
N SER A 98 -6.65 12.34 -12.38
CA SER A 98 -7.35 13.36 -13.17
C SER A 98 -8.85 13.31 -12.91
N GLN A 99 -9.56 14.41 -13.20
CA GLN A 99 -11.01 14.49 -13.00
C GLN A 99 -11.79 13.35 -13.66
N ASN A 100 -11.43 12.96 -14.89
CA ASN A 100 -12.09 11.83 -15.58
C ASN A 100 -11.91 10.51 -14.83
N HIS A 101 -10.72 10.26 -14.25
CA HIS A 101 -10.49 9.06 -13.44
C HIS A 101 -11.25 9.15 -12.11
N CYS A 102 -11.32 10.31 -11.47
CA CYS A 102 -12.17 10.54 -10.30
C CYS A 102 -13.64 10.21 -10.59
N MET A 103 -14.16 10.65 -11.74
CA MET A 103 -15.53 10.32 -12.15
C MET A 103 -15.74 8.80 -12.31
N ILE A 104 -14.77 8.07 -12.86
CA ILE A 104 -14.85 6.60 -12.95
C ILE A 104 -14.91 5.97 -11.55
N VAL A 105 -14.14 6.48 -10.57
CA VAL A 105 -14.20 6.02 -9.18
C VAL A 105 -15.56 6.33 -8.56
N MET A 106 -16.05 7.56 -8.73
CA MET A 106 -17.37 7.99 -8.25
C MET A 106 -18.48 7.11 -8.82
N HIS A 107 -18.52 6.87 -10.14
CA HIS A 107 -19.48 5.97 -10.77
C HIS A 107 -19.39 4.54 -10.24
N ARG A 108 -18.17 4.03 -10.00
CA ARG A 108 -17.99 2.69 -9.41
C ARG A 108 -18.62 2.61 -8.02
N ILE A 109 -18.36 3.60 -7.16
CA ILE A 109 -18.93 3.68 -5.82
C ILE A 109 -20.45 3.69 -5.88
N MET A 110 -21.03 4.55 -6.73
CA MET A 110 -22.48 4.67 -6.90
C MET A 110 -23.10 3.35 -7.38
N LYS A 111 -22.47 2.66 -8.35
CA LYS A 111 -22.91 1.34 -8.81
C LYS A 111 -22.86 0.28 -7.71
N LEU A 112 -21.76 0.21 -6.97
CA LEU A 112 -21.61 -0.72 -5.84
C LEU A 112 -22.62 -0.44 -4.72
N ALA A 113 -23.01 0.83 -4.54
CA ALA A 113 -24.02 1.23 -3.57
C ALA A 113 -25.46 1.05 -4.10
N GLU A 114 -25.64 0.58 -5.33
CA GLU A 114 -26.93 0.47 -6.03
C GLU A 114 -27.69 1.81 -6.12
N LEU A 115 -26.95 2.91 -6.27
CA LEU A 115 -27.49 4.27 -6.42
C LEU A 115 -27.45 4.73 -7.88
N SER A 116 -28.25 5.76 -8.20
CA SER A 116 -28.26 6.40 -9.52
C SER A 116 -26.86 6.91 -9.88
N THR A 117 -26.40 6.61 -11.10
CA THR A 117 -25.13 7.13 -11.61
C THR A 117 -25.28 8.43 -12.40
N ASN A 118 -26.52 8.91 -12.57
CA ASN A 118 -26.83 10.08 -13.39
C ASN A 118 -27.20 11.31 -12.55
N GLU A 119 -27.24 11.15 -11.22
CA GLU A 119 -27.65 12.16 -10.26
C GLU A 119 -26.69 12.16 -9.08
N ASP A 120 -26.51 13.32 -8.47
CA ASP A 120 -25.71 13.45 -7.26
C ASP A 120 -26.46 12.85 -6.06
N CYS A 121 -25.69 12.30 -5.11
CA CYS A 121 -26.22 11.85 -3.84
C CYS A 121 -25.95 12.92 -2.78
N ASP A 122 -26.99 13.44 -2.13
CA ASP A 122 -26.88 14.48 -1.09
C ASP A 122 -25.98 14.11 0.09
N ARG A 123 -25.67 12.83 0.26
CA ARG A 123 -24.79 12.31 1.33
C ARG A 123 -23.36 12.05 0.87
N PHE A 124 -23.04 12.25 -0.41
CA PHE A 124 -21.74 11.90 -0.97
C PHE A 124 -21.06 13.09 -1.65
N TYR A 125 -19.91 13.48 -1.11
CA TYR A 125 -19.08 14.56 -1.64
C TYR A 125 -17.78 13.97 -2.20
N PHE A 126 -17.38 14.40 -3.40
CA PHE A 126 -16.14 13.96 -4.03
C PHE A 126 -15.27 15.16 -4.43
N LEU A 127 -14.05 15.25 -3.89
CA LEU A 127 -13.09 16.31 -4.19
C LEU A 127 -11.90 15.77 -4.98
N ALA A 128 -11.67 16.31 -6.18
CA ALA A 128 -10.47 16.03 -6.98
C ALA A 128 -9.44 17.15 -6.79
N LEU A 129 -8.39 16.87 -6.01
CA LEU A 129 -7.42 17.87 -5.54
C LEU A 129 -6.04 17.78 -6.20
N ARG A 130 -5.89 16.99 -7.26
CA ARG A 130 -4.61 16.82 -7.97
C ARG A 130 -3.93 18.13 -8.36
N LYS A 131 -4.70 19.16 -8.75
CA LYS A 131 -4.17 20.45 -9.22
C LYS A 131 -3.56 21.34 -8.13
N PHE A 132 -3.84 21.04 -6.86
CA PHE A 132 -3.41 21.86 -5.73
C PHE A 132 -2.08 21.34 -5.16
N ASN A 133 -1.31 22.21 -4.54
CA ASN A 133 -0.10 21.83 -3.81
C ASN A 133 -0.44 21.27 -2.41
N PRO A 134 0.51 20.62 -1.70
CA PRO A 134 0.26 20.03 -0.37
C PRO A 134 -0.41 20.96 0.65
N LYS A 135 -0.01 22.23 0.72
CA LYS A 135 -0.60 23.20 1.67
C LYS A 135 -2.04 23.55 1.31
N GLU A 136 -2.29 23.79 0.02
CA GLU A 136 -3.65 24.06 -0.49
C GLU A 136 -4.56 22.85 -0.28
N ARG A 137 -4.06 21.62 -0.52
CA ARG A 137 -4.82 20.39 -0.25
C ARG A 137 -5.25 20.30 1.20
N LEU A 138 -4.31 20.52 2.14
CA LEU A 138 -4.62 20.50 3.58
C LEU A 138 -5.67 21.56 3.95
N ALA A 139 -5.54 22.79 3.43
CA ALA A 139 -6.50 23.86 3.71
C ALA A 139 -7.91 23.56 3.16
N ILE A 140 -8.00 23.01 1.94
CA ILE A 140 -9.29 22.63 1.33
C ILE A 140 -9.94 21.48 2.11
N ILE A 141 -9.16 20.49 2.53
CA ILE A 141 -9.66 19.35 3.32
C ILE A 141 -10.15 19.83 4.70
N ASP A 142 -9.40 20.71 5.36
CA ASP A 142 -9.74 21.30 6.65
C ASP A 142 -11.09 22.04 6.60
N ASP A 143 -11.26 22.90 5.59
CA ASP A 143 -12.50 23.65 5.38
C ASP A 143 -13.67 22.70 5.04
N ALA A 144 -13.48 21.75 4.13
CA ALA A 144 -14.53 20.80 3.76
C ALA A 144 -15.00 19.95 4.96
N ILE A 145 -14.08 19.44 5.79
CA ILE A 145 -14.42 18.69 7.01
C ILE A 145 -15.21 19.57 8.00
N SER A 146 -14.86 20.85 8.10
CA SER A 146 -15.50 21.79 9.02
C SER A 146 -16.90 22.23 8.59
N GLN A 147 -17.15 22.31 7.28
CA GLN A 147 -18.40 22.84 6.73
C GLN A 147 -19.47 21.76 6.45
N ILE A 148 -19.07 20.50 6.19
CA ILE A 148 -20.02 19.44 5.89
C ILE A 148 -20.68 18.95 7.18
N GLU A 149 -21.87 19.48 7.46
CA GLU A 149 -22.70 19.01 8.57
C GLU A 149 -23.01 17.51 8.42
N GLY A 150 -22.99 16.79 9.53
CA GLY A 150 -23.28 15.36 9.57
C GLY A 150 -22.31 14.45 8.82
N LEU A 151 -21.09 14.95 8.56
CA LEU A 151 -19.98 14.14 8.10
C LEU A 151 -19.62 13.08 9.15
N GLY A 152 -19.59 11.81 8.73
CA GLY A 152 -19.15 10.69 9.56
C GLY A 152 -17.97 9.92 8.99
N PHE A 153 -17.79 9.92 7.67
CA PHE A 153 -16.72 9.18 7.01
C PHE A 153 -15.95 10.02 6.01
N VAL A 154 -14.62 10.02 6.13
CA VAL A 154 -13.71 10.73 5.22
C VAL A 154 -12.72 9.75 4.61
N VAL A 155 -12.55 9.80 3.29
CA VAL A 155 -11.49 9.06 2.58
C VAL A 155 -10.49 10.05 2.01
N ILE A 156 -9.21 9.82 2.27
CA ILE A 156 -8.10 10.52 1.60
C ILE A 156 -7.31 9.50 0.76
N ASP A 157 -7.61 9.44 -0.53
CA ASP A 157 -6.86 8.66 -1.52
C ASP A 157 -5.62 9.44 -1.97
N GLY A 158 -4.48 9.10 -1.36
CA GLY A 158 -3.18 9.72 -1.62
C GLY A 158 -2.70 10.64 -0.49
N ILE A 159 -2.45 10.10 0.71
CA ILE A 159 -1.89 10.89 1.84
C ILE A 159 -0.47 11.39 1.57
N ARG A 160 0.29 10.65 0.75
CA ARG A 160 1.64 11.01 0.31
C ARG A 160 1.67 12.42 -0.28
N ASP A 161 0.56 12.82 -0.88
CA ASP A 161 0.40 14.04 -1.64
C ASP A 161 0.03 15.24 -0.74
N LEU A 162 -0.13 15.03 0.57
CA LEU A 162 -0.32 16.07 1.58
C LEU A 162 1.00 16.60 2.15
N VAL A 163 2.14 16.04 1.73
CA VAL A 163 3.50 16.46 2.12
C VAL A 163 4.37 16.71 0.90
N TYR A 164 5.38 17.56 1.04
CA TYR A 164 6.40 17.75 0.00
C TYR A 164 7.42 16.61 0.02
N ASP A 165 7.92 16.26 1.21
CA ASP A 165 8.82 15.14 1.40
C ASP A 165 8.21 14.06 2.30
N ILE A 166 7.93 12.90 1.70
CA ILE A 166 7.42 11.71 2.41
C ILE A 166 8.41 11.16 3.45
N ASN A 167 9.68 11.52 3.35
CA ASN A 167 10.72 11.13 4.29
C ASN A 167 11.05 12.23 5.31
N SER A 168 10.33 13.35 5.32
CA SER A 168 10.49 14.37 6.36
C SER A 168 9.75 13.92 7.63
N PRO A 169 10.45 13.66 8.76
CA PRO A 169 9.79 13.26 9.99
C PRO A 169 8.83 14.34 10.53
N SER A 170 9.18 15.62 10.34
CA SER A 170 8.35 16.74 10.79
C SER A 170 7.08 16.89 9.97
N GLU A 171 7.14 16.73 8.65
CA GLU A 171 5.94 16.76 7.80
C GLU A 171 5.03 15.56 8.06
N ALA A 172 5.62 14.36 8.22
CA ALA A 172 4.88 13.17 8.61
C ALA A 172 4.14 13.36 9.94
N MET A 173 4.83 13.87 10.96
CA MET A 173 4.23 14.17 12.27
C MET A 173 3.11 15.21 12.16
N CYS A 174 3.32 16.27 11.36
CA CYS A 174 2.33 17.33 11.16
C CYS A 174 1.05 16.78 10.52
N VAL A 175 1.16 16.03 9.43
CA VAL A 175 -0.02 15.48 8.74
C VAL A 175 -0.75 14.46 9.60
N ILE A 176 -0.05 13.55 10.28
CA ILE A 176 -0.69 12.56 11.15
C ILE A 176 -1.35 13.23 12.36
N SER A 177 -0.73 14.25 12.95
CA SER A 177 -1.35 15.04 14.02
C SER A 177 -2.62 15.73 13.53
N LYS A 178 -2.63 16.22 12.29
CA LYS A 178 -3.80 16.84 11.68
C LYS A 178 -4.93 15.83 11.42
N LEU A 179 -4.60 14.60 10.99
CA LEU A 179 -5.60 13.52 10.88
C LEU A 179 -6.24 13.22 12.24
N MET A 180 -5.43 13.09 13.29
CA MET A 180 -5.91 12.84 14.66
C MET A 180 -6.78 13.99 15.17
N GLN A 181 -6.37 15.23 14.90
CA GLN A 181 -7.14 16.42 15.24
C GLN A 181 -8.51 16.38 14.54
N TRP A 182 -8.55 16.17 13.22
CA TRP A 182 -9.81 16.12 12.48
C TRP A 182 -10.74 15.02 12.96
N THR A 183 -10.22 13.82 13.24
CA THR A 183 -11.05 12.70 13.67
C THR A 183 -11.66 12.95 15.04
N ASP A 184 -10.88 13.48 15.98
CA ASP A 184 -11.33 13.78 17.35
C ASP A 184 -12.30 14.98 17.40
N GLU A 185 -11.93 16.11 16.80
CA GLU A 185 -12.75 17.34 16.85
C GLU A 185 -14.09 17.18 16.15
N HIS A 186 -14.10 16.54 14.97
CA HIS A 186 -15.32 16.39 14.18
C HIS A 186 -16.04 15.08 14.46
N GLN A 187 -15.52 14.18 15.31
CA GLN A 187 -16.08 12.86 15.59
C GLN A 187 -16.43 12.13 14.28
N ILE A 188 -15.42 11.97 13.43
CA ILE A 188 -15.48 11.28 12.13
C ILE A 188 -14.54 10.07 12.17
N HIS A 189 -14.78 9.08 11.32
CA HIS A 189 -13.75 8.12 10.95
C HIS A 189 -13.06 8.57 9.67
N LEU A 190 -11.73 8.52 9.65
CA LEU A 190 -10.95 8.84 8.46
C LEU A 190 -10.22 7.60 7.95
N HIS A 191 -10.36 7.28 6.67
CA HIS A 191 -9.59 6.23 6.01
C HIS A 191 -8.63 6.83 5.00
N THR A 192 -7.37 6.40 5.01
CA THR A 192 -6.37 6.95 4.10
C THR A 192 -5.59 5.89 3.33
N ILE A 193 -5.08 6.26 2.16
CA ILE A 193 -4.39 5.32 1.26
C ILE A 193 -2.93 5.72 1.12
N LEU A 194 -2.04 4.73 1.29
CA LEU A 194 -0.61 4.90 1.10
C LEU A 194 -0.03 3.72 0.31
N HIS A 195 0.97 4.02 -0.52
CA HIS A 195 1.72 2.97 -1.22
C HIS A 195 2.75 2.32 -0.30
N GLN A 196 2.99 1.02 -0.47
CA GLN A 196 4.17 0.36 0.11
C GLN A 196 5.45 0.74 -0.64
N ASN A 197 6.60 0.54 -0.02
CA ASN A 197 7.89 0.66 -0.70
C ASN A 197 7.99 -0.35 -1.86
N LYS A 198 8.88 -0.08 -2.82
CA LYS A 198 9.15 -1.02 -3.92
C LYS A 198 9.91 -2.25 -3.45
N SER A 199 10.75 -2.10 -2.43
CA SER A 199 11.70 -3.11 -1.96
C SER A 199 11.15 -4.03 -0.87
N ASP A 200 10.11 -3.63 -0.15
CA ASP A 200 9.53 -4.40 0.95
C ASP A 200 8.01 -4.20 1.07
N GLU A 201 7.40 -4.82 2.09
CA GLU A 201 5.96 -4.73 2.41
C GLU A 201 5.66 -3.59 3.41
N ASN A 202 6.62 -2.73 3.72
CA ASN A 202 6.39 -1.64 4.66
C ASN A 202 5.67 -0.47 3.97
N ALA A 203 4.83 0.22 4.73
CA ALA A 203 4.27 1.50 4.36
C ALA A 203 5.41 2.49 4.02
N ARG A 204 5.22 3.32 2.99
CA ARG A 204 6.31 4.13 2.42
C ARG A 204 6.66 5.35 3.27
N GLY A 205 7.96 5.55 3.49
CA GLY A 205 8.54 6.75 4.12
C GLY A 205 8.19 6.93 5.60
N HIS A 206 8.57 8.08 6.16
CA HIS A 206 8.30 8.40 7.57
C HIS A 206 6.80 8.49 7.86
N ILE A 207 6.00 8.94 6.88
CA ILE A 207 4.54 8.94 7.00
C ILE A 207 3.99 7.52 7.18
N GLY A 208 4.58 6.52 6.52
CA GLY A 208 4.18 5.12 6.66
C GLY A 208 4.46 4.58 8.06
N THR A 209 5.60 4.96 8.64
CA THR A 209 5.93 4.61 10.04
C THR A 209 4.92 5.22 11.01
N GLU A 210 4.60 6.51 10.86
CA GLU A 210 3.63 7.17 11.74
C GLU A 210 2.21 6.60 11.58
N ILE A 211 1.79 6.24 10.36
CA ILE A 211 0.52 5.53 10.13
C ILE A 211 0.50 4.21 10.90
N ASN A 212 1.54 3.39 10.78
CA ASN A 212 1.60 2.10 11.49
C ASN A 212 1.55 2.27 13.01
N ASN A 213 2.08 3.39 13.54
CA ASN A 213 2.09 3.67 14.98
C ASN A 213 0.74 4.23 15.49
N LYS A 214 0.01 4.99 14.65
CA LYS A 214 -1.12 5.82 15.09
C LYS A 214 -2.47 5.40 14.55
N ALA A 215 -2.52 4.70 13.41
CA ALA A 215 -3.76 4.19 12.87
C ALA A 215 -4.37 3.13 13.80
N GLU A 216 -5.70 3.11 13.85
CA GLU A 216 -6.47 2.09 14.56
C GLU A 216 -6.36 0.73 13.88
N THR A 217 -6.46 0.74 12.55
CA THR A 217 -6.30 -0.44 11.68
C THR A 217 -5.52 -0.09 10.42
N VAL A 218 -4.55 -0.93 10.07
CA VAL A 218 -3.81 -0.90 8.81
C VAL A 218 -4.15 -2.16 8.02
N ILE A 219 -4.80 -1.95 6.88
CA ILE A 219 -5.25 -2.98 5.95
C ILE A 219 -4.23 -3.08 4.81
N GLN A 220 -3.73 -4.28 4.52
CA GLN A 220 -2.86 -4.53 3.36
C GLN A 220 -3.68 -5.14 2.22
N ILE A 221 -3.52 -4.55 1.04
CA ILE A 221 -4.08 -5.04 -0.21
C ILE A 221 -2.93 -5.43 -1.13
N GLU A 222 -2.84 -6.74 -1.41
CA GLU A 222 -1.82 -7.34 -2.27
C GLU A 222 -2.46 -8.13 -3.40
N LYS A 223 -1.78 -8.17 -4.55
CA LYS A 223 -2.17 -9.13 -5.59
C LYS A 223 -1.82 -10.53 -5.13
N ASP A 224 -2.65 -11.50 -5.48
CA ASP A 224 -2.27 -12.90 -5.30
C ASP A 224 -1.03 -13.22 -6.14
N LYS A 225 -0.19 -14.15 -5.63
CA LYS A 225 1.07 -14.51 -6.28
C LYS A 225 0.85 -15.38 -7.51
N ASP A 226 -0.20 -16.20 -7.47
CA ASP A 226 -0.53 -17.16 -8.52
C ASP A 226 -1.50 -16.53 -9.54
N ASP A 227 -2.38 -15.63 -9.10
CA ASP A 227 -3.26 -14.87 -10.00
C ASP A 227 -3.29 -13.35 -9.71
N SER A 228 -2.68 -12.58 -10.61
CA SER A 228 -2.63 -11.11 -10.49
C SER A 228 -3.99 -10.39 -10.63
N ASN A 229 -5.03 -11.10 -11.09
CA ASN A 229 -6.41 -10.62 -11.12
C ASN A 229 -7.08 -10.67 -9.75
N ILE A 230 -6.57 -11.50 -8.84
CA ILE A 230 -7.04 -11.59 -7.46
C ILE A 230 -6.27 -10.59 -6.60
N SER A 231 -7.00 -9.88 -5.74
CA SER A 231 -6.45 -9.00 -4.72
C SER A 231 -6.88 -9.50 -3.34
N LYS A 232 -5.91 -9.85 -2.50
CA LYS A 232 -6.09 -10.25 -1.10
C LYS A 232 -6.12 -9.04 -0.18
N VAL A 233 -6.99 -9.06 0.80
CA VAL A 233 -7.17 -8.04 1.84
C VAL A 233 -6.95 -8.69 3.21
N GLU A 234 -6.03 -8.14 3.99
CA GLU A 234 -5.69 -8.65 5.33
C GLU A 234 -5.26 -7.53 6.28
N SER A 235 -5.29 -7.77 7.59
CA SER A 235 -4.76 -6.84 8.59
C SER A 235 -3.23 -6.98 8.69
N VAL A 236 -2.54 -5.84 8.79
CA VAL A 236 -1.11 -5.77 9.15
C VAL A 236 -0.94 -5.37 10.60
N HIS A 237 -1.73 -4.38 11.00
CA HIS A 237 -1.76 -3.86 12.35
C HIS A 237 -3.20 -3.54 12.70
N THR A 238 -3.66 -3.96 13.86
CA THR A 238 -4.93 -3.53 14.44
C THR A 238 -4.75 -3.41 15.93
N ARG A 239 -5.41 -2.40 16.51
CA ARG A 239 -5.54 -2.28 17.98
C ARG A 239 -6.56 -3.26 18.56
N SER A 240 -7.38 -3.85 17.69
CA SER A 240 -8.46 -4.80 18.02
C SER A 240 -8.07 -6.22 17.62
N LYS A 241 -9.05 -7.11 17.44
CA LYS A 241 -8.83 -8.45 16.89
C LYS A 241 -8.60 -8.38 15.38
N ASP A 242 -7.71 -9.22 14.85
CA ASP A 242 -7.57 -9.40 13.40
C ASP A 242 -8.87 -9.91 12.76
N PHE A 243 -9.23 -9.35 11.61
CA PHE A 243 -10.31 -9.86 10.77
C PHE A 243 -9.81 -11.01 9.88
N LEU A 244 -10.73 -11.89 9.48
CA LEU A 244 -10.38 -12.98 8.56
C LEU A 244 -10.02 -12.40 7.18
N PRO A 245 -8.84 -12.73 6.63
CA PRO A 245 -8.47 -12.28 5.29
C PRO A 245 -9.50 -12.72 4.26
N PHE A 246 -9.79 -11.85 3.30
CA PHE A 246 -10.67 -12.14 2.17
C PHE A 246 -9.98 -11.71 0.87
N ALA A 247 -10.57 -12.07 -0.27
CA ALA A 247 -10.06 -11.65 -1.56
C ALA A 247 -11.18 -11.21 -2.48
N PHE A 248 -10.83 -10.38 -3.45
CA PHE A 248 -11.73 -9.95 -4.51
C PHE A 248 -11.02 -9.98 -5.87
N CYS A 249 -11.78 -10.18 -6.93
CA CYS A 249 -11.35 -9.98 -8.31
C CYS A 249 -12.08 -8.76 -8.90
N ILE A 250 -11.69 -8.36 -10.12
CA ILE A 250 -12.43 -7.34 -10.87
C ILE A 250 -13.22 -8.05 -11.95
N ASN A 251 -14.54 -7.90 -11.95
CA ASN A 251 -15.42 -8.50 -12.95
C ASN A 251 -15.45 -7.70 -14.26
N ASP A 252 -16.17 -8.22 -15.26
CA ASP A 252 -16.27 -7.62 -16.60
C ASP A 252 -16.88 -6.21 -16.59
N GLN A 253 -17.61 -5.84 -15.53
CA GLN A 253 -18.19 -4.51 -15.35
C GLN A 253 -17.22 -3.53 -14.67
N SER A 254 -15.96 -3.92 -14.45
CA SER A 254 -14.96 -3.15 -13.71
C SER A 254 -15.37 -2.85 -12.26
N LEU A 255 -16.12 -3.77 -11.65
CA LEU A 255 -16.49 -3.74 -10.23
C LEU A 255 -15.69 -4.81 -9.46
N PRO A 256 -15.29 -4.52 -8.20
CA PRO A 256 -14.72 -5.54 -7.33
C PRO A 256 -15.81 -6.54 -6.91
N GLU A 257 -15.48 -7.83 -6.95
CA GLU A 257 -16.38 -8.92 -6.58
C GLU A 257 -15.68 -9.88 -5.62
N LEU A 258 -16.38 -10.27 -4.54
CA LEU A 258 -15.86 -11.13 -3.50
C LEU A 258 -15.60 -12.54 -4.04
N LEU A 259 -14.50 -13.16 -3.61
CA LEU A 259 -14.21 -14.57 -3.87
C LEU A 259 -14.52 -15.39 -2.61
N PRO A 260 -15.72 -16.02 -2.49
CA PRO A 260 -16.16 -16.68 -1.26
C PRO A 260 -15.30 -17.90 -0.89
N ASP A 261 -14.76 -18.62 -1.87
CA ASP A 261 -13.96 -19.84 -1.67
C ASP A 261 -12.45 -19.56 -1.65
N TYR A 262 -12.02 -18.29 -1.52
CA TYR A 262 -10.60 -17.99 -1.45
C TYR A 262 -10.02 -18.49 -0.13
N VAL A 263 -9.23 -19.56 -0.20
CA VAL A 263 -8.44 -20.04 0.94
C VAL A 263 -7.15 -19.21 0.96
N PRO A 264 -6.93 -18.36 1.99
CA PRO A 264 -5.69 -17.63 2.11
C PRO A 264 -4.54 -18.63 2.12
N THR A 265 -3.61 -18.52 1.17
CA THR A 265 -2.31 -19.18 1.32
C THR A 265 -1.74 -18.70 2.65
N LYS A 266 -1.56 -19.62 3.60
CA LYS A 266 -1.06 -19.27 4.95
C LYS A 266 0.22 -18.46 4.78
N LYS A 267 0.19 -17.17 5.14
CA LYS A 267 1.41 -16.42 5.39
C LYS A 267 2.05 -17.12 6.59
N SER A 268 3.17 -17.80 6.39
CA SER A 268 4.06 -18.17 7.49
C SER A 268 4.41 -16.87 8.23
N ALA A 269 4.06 -16.76 9.51
CA ALA A 269 4.42 -15.59 10.31
C ALA A 269 5.93 -15.35 10.22
N GLY A 270 6.31 -14.20 9.66
CA GLY A 270 7.71 -13.81 9.47
C GLY A 270 8.00 -13.22 8.09
N ARG A 271 8.89 -12.22 8.08
CA ARG A 271 9.51 -11.59 6.89
C ARG A 271 9.74 -12.67 5.81
N PRO A 272 9.29 -12.51 4.55
CA PRO A 272 9.67 -13.45 3.52
C PRO A 272 11.20 -13.46 3.46
N LYS A 273 11.82 -14.56 3.90
CA LYS A 273 13.20 -14.83 3.53
C LYS A 273 13.15 -14.90 2.02
N GLN A 274 13.62 -13.86 1.33
CA GLN A 274 14.04 -14.03 -0.06
C GLN A 274 14.93 -15.26 -0.03
N GLU A 275 14.52 -16.33 -0.72
CA GLU A 275 15.39 -17.49 -0.84
C GLU A 275 16.74 -16.96 -1.36
N PRO A 276 17.86 -17.35 -0.72
CA PRO A 276 19.15 -16.87 -1.15
C PRO A 276 19.32 -17.25 -2.62
N PHE A 277 19.67 -16.25 -3.45
CA PHE A 277 19.86 -16.44 -4.89
C PHE A 277 20.67 -17.71 -5.17
N SER A 278 20.05 -18.61 -5.94
CA SER A 278 20.54 -19.92 -6.32
C SER A 278 20.64 -19.98 -7.84
N PRO A 279 21.86 -19.98 -8.41
CA PRO A 279 22.04 -20.10 -9.87
C PRO A 279 21.30 -21.30 -10.46
N TYR A 280 21.21 -22.42 -9.73
CA TYR A 280 20.49 -23.63 -10.17
C TYR A 280 18.97 -23.46 -10.26
N LYS A 281 18.36 -22.67 -9.36
CA LYS A 281 16.89 -22.49 -9.33
C LYS A 281 16.44 -21.26 -10.12
N ASP A 282 17.23 -20.20 -10.05
CA ASP A 282 16.84 -18.86 -10.51
C ASP A 282 17.27 -18.57 -11.95
N ILE A 283 18.09 -19.43 -12.56
CA ILE A 283 18.56 -19.30 -13.93
C ILE A 283 18.28 -20.61 -14.66
N HIS A 284 17.55 -20.51 -15.78
CA HIS A 284 17.27 -21.67 -16.63
C HIS A 284 18.57 -22.20 -17.28
N GLU A 285 18.75 -23.52 -17.38
CA GLU A 285 19.94 -24.15 -17.99
C GLU A 285 20.31 -23.52 -19.34
N ALA A 286 19.32 -23.29 -20.21
CA ALA A 286 19.50 -22.67 -21.52
C ALA A 286 20.23 -21.31 -21.47
N ILE A 287 20.00 -20.52 -20.41
CA ILE A 287 20.68 -19.22 -20.22
C ILE A 287 22.13 -19.46 -19.81
N HIS A 288 22.40 -20.42 -18.93
CA HIS A 288 23.77 -20.80 -18.58
C HIS A 288 24.56 -21.28 -19.81
N ARG A 289 23.95 -22.14 -20.64
CA ARG A 289 24.56 -22.66 -21.87
C ARG A 289 24.93 -21.53 -22.83
N LYS A 290 23.96 -20.67 -23.13
CA LYS A 290 24.17 -19.53 -24.03
C LYS A 290 25.23 -18.56 -23.50
N ALA A 291 25.22 -18.25 -22.20
CA ALA A 291 26.23 -17.38 -21.60
C ALA A 291 27.64 -17.99 -21.63
N LEU A 292 27.77 -19.31 -21.42
CA LEU A 292 29.06 -20.00 -21.52
C LEU A 292 29.60 -20.03 -22.95
N GLU A 293 28.74 -20.30 -23.93
CA GLU A 293 29.10 -20.24 -25.35
C GLU A 293 29.59 -18.85 -25.75
N LEU A 294 28.92 -17.79 -25.30
CA LEU A 294 29.31 -16.40 -25.55
C LEU A 294 30.62 -16.03 -24.83
N ALA A 295 30.80 -16.41 -23.56
CA ALA A 295 32.00 -16.05 -22.80
C ALA A 295 33.27 -16.72 -23.34
N PHE A 296 33.14 -17.91 -23.93
CA PHE A 296 34.24 -18.69 -24.49
C PHE A 296 34.27 -18.64 -26.03
N GLU A 297 33.47 -17.79 -26.66
CA GLU A 297 33.46 -17.65 -28.12
C GLU A 297 34.86 -17.23 -28.62
N GLY A 298 35.40 -18.00 -29.56
CA GLY A 298 36.72 -17.75 -30.14
C GLY A 298 37.91 -17.97 -29.21
N ARG A 299 37.73 -18.57 -28.02
CA ARG A 299 38.81 -18.83 -27.05
C ARG A 299 38.64 -20.16 -26.33
N GLU A 300 39.72 -20.94 -26.22
CA GLU A 300 39.67 -22.22 -25.48
C GLU A 300 39.66 -22.05 -23.96
N THR A 301 40.27 -20.98 -23.46
CA THR A 301 40.44 -20.73 -22.01
C THR A 301 40.36 -19.25 -21.67
N ILE A 302 39.97 -18.96 -20.43
CA ILE A 302 40.05 -17.62 -19.83
C ILE A 302 41.08 -17.64 -18.70
N SER A 303 42.02 -16.69 -18.75
CA SER A 303 43.11 -16.55 -17.77
C SER A 303 42.80 -15.48 -16.74
N GLY A 304 42.72 -15.88 -15.47
CA GLY A 304 42.47 -15.03 -14.32
C GLY A 304 41.00 -15.02 -13.89
N TYR A 305 40.77 -15.11 -12.58
CA TYR A 305 39.41 -15.11 -12.02
C TYR A 305 38.65 -13.81 -12.35
N LYS A 306 39.34 -12.66 -12.30
CA LYS A 306 38.74 -11.36 -12.62
C LYS A 306 38.30 -11.28 -14.09
N ALA A 307 39.11 -11.80 -15.01
CA ALA A 307 38.74 -11.85 -16.42
C ALA A 307 37.53 -12.79 -16.66
N LEU A 308 37.50 -13.95 -15.99
CA LEU A 308 36.34 -14.85 -16.03
C LEU A 308 35.07 -14.15 -15.53
N GLU A 309 35.18 -13.38 -14.45
CA GLU A 309 34.08 -12.62 -13.86
C GLU A 309 33.54 -11.54 -14.81
N GLU A 310 34.43 -10.77 -15.43
CA GLU A 310 34.07 -9.71 -16.39
C GLU A 310 33.41 -10.31 -17.65
N GLU A 311 34.00 -11.35 -18.22
CA GLU A 311 33.48 -12.04 -19.41
C GLU A 311 32.11 -12.67 -19.15
N LEU A 312 31.92 -13.36 -18.02
CA LEU A 312 30.62 -13.92 -17.67
C LEU A 312 29.60 -12.82 -17.38
N THR A 313 29.98 -11.71 -16.75
CA THR A 313 29.06 -10.58 -16.52
C THR A 313 28.48 -10.08 -17.84
N THR A 314 29.34 -9.84 -18.84
CA THR A 314 28.92 -9.40 -20.17
C THR A 314 28.13 -10.49 -20.90
N ALA A 315 28.56 -11.74 -20.83
CA ALA A 315 27.91 -12.84 -21.53
C ALA A 315 26.50 -13.14 -20.99
N TYR A 316 26.26 -13.07 -19.67
CA TYR A 316 24.91 -13.20 -19.12
C TYR A 316 24.01 -12.03 -19.51
N GLU A 317 24.55 -10.81 -19.56
CA GLU A 317 23.80 -9.63 -20.04
C GLU A 317 23.36 -9.83 -21.50
N LEU A 318 24.26 -10.31 -22.37
CA LEU A 318 23.96 -10.66 -23.77
C LEU A 318 23.03 -11.88 -23.92
N ALA A 319 23.08 -12.83 -22.99
CA ALA A 319 22.18 -13.98 -22.94
C ALA A 319 20.76 -13.60 -22.48
N GLY A 320 20.56 -12.38 -21.95
CA GLY A 320 19.26 -11.80 -21.63
C GLY A 320 19.02 -11.54 -20.15
N THR A 321 20.03 -11.64 -19.27
CA THR A 321 19.87 -11.35 -17.85
C THR A 321 21.09 -10.65 -17.26
N LYS A 322 20.90 -9.42 -16.77
CA LYS A 322 21.96 -8.66 -16.10
C LYS A 322 22.09 -9.08 -14.64
N PHE A 323 23.31 -9.42 -14.21
CA PHE A 323 23.63 -9.74 -12.82
C PHE A 323 24.61 -8.73 -12.22
N ASN A 324 24.56 -8.57 -10.90
CA ASN A 324 25.57 -7.81 -10.16
C ASN A 324 26.74 -8.71 -9.74
N HIS A 325 27.84 -8.09 -9.30
CA HIS A 325 29.06 -8.77 -8.84
C HIS A 325 28.78 -9.95 -7.90
N ASN A 326 28.00 -9.73 -6.84
CA ASN A 326 27.70 -10.77 -5.84
C ASN A 326 26.98 -11.99 -6.42
N LYS A 327 26.12 -11.79 -7.42
CA LYS A 327 25.43 -12.90 -8.11
C LYS A 327 26.35 -13.61 -9.09
N ILE A 328 27.20 -12.88 -9.83
CA ILE A 328 28.18 -13.46 -10.74
C ILE A 328 29.18 -14.36 -10.00
N VAL A 329 29.68 -13.93 -8.84
CA VAL A 329 30.56 -14.78 -8.00
C VAL A 329 29.88 -16.10 -7.62
N LYS A 330 28.61 -16.07 -7.23
CA LYS A 330 27.82 -17.28 -6.95
C LYS A 330 27.61 -18.15 -8.18
N ILE A 331 27.38 -17.53 -9.35
CA ILE A 331 27.25 -18.24 -10.61
C ILE A 331 28.57 -18.95 -10.96
N ILE A 332 29.72 -18.29 -10.85
CA ILE A 332 31.03 -18.91 -11.10
C ILE A 332 31.25 -20.12 -10.20
N GLN A 333 30.93 -19.98 -8.90
CA GLN A 333 31.00 -21.10 -7.95
C GLN A 333 30.10 -22.26 -8.38
N PHE A 334 28.85 -21.97 -8.76
CA PHE A 334 27.91 -22.98 -9.25
C PHE A 334 28.41 -23.69 -10.51
N LEU A 335 28.82 -22.93 -11.53
CA LEU A 335 29.34 -23.47 -12.80
C LEU A 335 30.58 -24.34 -12.57
N THR A 336 31.43 -23.95 -11.64
CA THR A 336 32.62 -24.72 -11.26
C THR A 336 32.23 -26.01 -10.51
N ASN A 337 31.30 -25.92 -9.56
CA ASN A 337 30.80 -27.08 -8.81
C ASN A 337 30.11 -28.11 -9.72
N LYS A 338 29.37 -27.64 -10.73
CA LYS A 338 28.74 -28.48 -11.76
C LYS A 338 29.69 -28.92 -12.87
N ARG A 339 30.97 -28.54 -12.79
CA ARG A 339 32.01 -28.84 -13.80
C ARG A 339 31.66 -28.37 -15.21
N MET A 340 30.81 -27.35 -15.31
CA MET A 340 30.52 -26.65 -16.57
C MET A 340 31.70 -25.76 -16.94
N VAL A 341 32.36 -25.18 -15.94
CA VAL A 341 33.65 -24.50 -16.08
C VAL A 341 34.66 -25.23 -15.19
N VAL A 342 35.80 -25.64 -15.75
CA VAL A 342 36.85 -26.36 -15.02
C VAL A 342 38.11 -25.51 -14.96
N GLN A 343 38.73 -25.47 -13.78
CA GLN A 343 40.05 -24.87 -13.62
C GLN A 343 41.12 -25.94 -13.89
N GLU A 344 41.77 -25.88 -15.05
CA GLU A 344 42.75 -26.89 -15.48
C GLU A 344 44.11 -26.70 -14.81
N SER A 345 44.47 -25.45 -14.58
CA SER A 345 45.66 -25.04 -13.84
C SER A 345 45.36 -23.73 -13.11
N ARG A 346 46.23 -23.34 -12.18
CA ARG A 346 45.97 -22.20 -11.29
C ARG A 346 45.63 -20.94 -12.10
N GLY A 347 44.36 -20.52 -12.02
CA GLY A 347 43.85 -19.33 -12.69
C GLY A 347 43.46 -19.50 -14.16
N ILE A 348 43.51 -20.70 -14.76
CA ILE A 348 43.09 -20.95 -16.15
C ILE A 348 41.79 -21.74 -16.15
N TYR A 349 40.75 -21.18 -16.77
CA TYR A 349 39.41 -21.75 -16.80
C TYR A 349 39.02 -22.18 -18.21
N ARG A 350 38.40 -23.34 -18.34
CA ARG A 350 37.89 -23.93 -19.60
C ARG A 350 36.40 -24.24 -19.47
N PHE A 351 35.64 -23.98 -20.54
CA PHE A 351 34.24 -24.42 -20.65
C PHE A 351 34.17 -25.87 -21.13
N MET A 352 33.37 -26.69 -20.43
CA MET A 352 33.12 -28.09 -20.78
C MET A 352 31.72 -28.21 -21.38
N PRO A 353 31.54 -28.34 -22.70
CA PRO A 353 30.22 -28.32 -23.34
C PRO A 353 29.35 -29.55 -23.03
N ASP A 354 29.97 -30.70 -22.75
CA ASP A 354 29.32 -31.98 -22.46
C ASP A 354 29.00 -32.16 -20.95
N TYR A 355 28.41 -31.12 -20.34
CA TYR A 355 28.04 -31.15 -18.93
C TYR A 355 26.61 -31.66 -18.70
N HIS A 356 26.38 -32.24 -17.52
CA HIS A 356 25.05 -32.58 -17.02
C HIS A 356 24.60 -31.52 -16.00
N TYR A 357 23.42 -30.94 -16.22
CA TYR A 357 22.87 -29.86 -15.39
C TYR A 357 22.31 -30.32 -14.05
#